data_AF-A0A967VYA9-F1
#
_entry.id   AF-A0A967VYA9-F1
#
_cell.length_a   1.000
_cell.length_b   1.000
_cell.length_c   1.000
_cell.angle_alpha   90.00
_cell.angle_beta   90.00
_cell.angle_gamma   90.00
#
_symmetry.space_group_name_H-M   'P 1'
#
loop_
_entity.id
_entity.type
_entity.pdbx_description
1 polymer ?
#
loop_
_entity_poly.entity_id
_entity_poly.type
_entity_poly.pdbx_seq_one_letter_code
_entity_poly.pdbx_strand_id
1 'polypeptide(L)' 'MERPQRLSQFRTGFNAMKVQVEGNIAYVADGSGGMVTINVKNPKFPVEVARFSKIGFVND' A
#
# COMPACT_ATOMS: atom_id res chain seq x y z
N MET A 1 -26.33 -8.58 -5.80
CA MET A 1 -25.46 -7.38 -5.97
C MET A 1 -24.66 -7.25 -4.70
N GLU A 2 -23.35 -7.51 -4.74
CA GLU A 2 -22.52 -7.46 -3.54
C GLU A 2 -22.28 -6.01 -3.10
N ARG A 3 -22.38 -5.75 -1.79
CA ARG A 3 -22.06 -4.45 -1.22
C ARG A 3 -20.58 -4.42 -0.84
N PRO A 4 -19.83 -3.36 -1.18
CA PRO A 4 -18.46 -3.25 -0.73
C PRO A 4 -18.43 -3.25 0.81
N GLN A 5 -17.64 -4.15 1.38
CA GLN A 5 -17.37 -4.21 2.81
C GLN A 5 -15.93 -3.82 3.08
N ARG A 6 -15.72 -2.95 4.07
CA ARG A 6 -14.38 -2.67 4.58
C ARG A 6 -13.94 -3.83 5.47
N LEU A 7 -12.93 -4.59 5.05
CA LEU A 7 -12.37 -5.72 5.81
C LEU A 7 -11.24 -5.31 6.75
N SER A 8 -10.43 -4.32 6.35
CA SER A 8 -9.32 -3.78 7.15
C SER A 8 -8.98 -2.36 6.71
N GLN A 9 -8.07 -1.72 7.44
CA GLN A 9 -7.42 -0.47 7.07
C GLN A 9 -5.92 -0.62 7.38
N PHE A 10 -5.07 -0.26 6.43
CA PHE A 10 -3.62 -0.25 6.62
C PHE A 10 -3.13 1.20 6.54
N ARG A 11 -2.41 1.67 7.57
CA ARG A 11 -1.83 3.02 7.59
C ARG A 11 -0.36 2.91 7.17
N THR A 12 0.00 3.58 6.09
CA THR A 12 1.36 3.61 5.56
C THR A 12 2.27 4.64 6.26
N GLY A 13 1.65 5.65 6.89
CA GLY A 13 2.33 6.65 7.74
C GLY A 13 2.46 8.02 7.08
N PHE A 14 2.31 8.10 5.77
CA PHE A 14 2.30 9.35 5.00
C PHE A 14 1.06 9.43 4.10
N ASN A 15 1.11 10.31 3.10
CA ASN A 15 0.02 10.52 2.15
C ASN A 15 0.08 9.48 1.04
N ALA A 16 -0.77 8.46 1.13
CA ALA A 16 -0.96 7.51 0.02
C ALA A 16 -1.56 8.22 -1.21
N MET A 17 -0.79 8.29 -2.29
CA MET A 17 -1.12 9.01 -3.51
C MET A 17 -1.67 8.09 -4.60
N LYS A 18 -1.17 6.85 -4.68
CA LYS A 18 -1.56 5.85 -5.70
C LYS A 18 -1.44 4.44 -5.14
N VAL A 19 -2.30 3.54 -5.62
CA VAL A 19 -2.27 2.11 -5.30
C VAL A 19 -2.36 1.31 -6.61
N GLN A 20 -1.48 0.32 -6.78
CA GLN A 20 -1.55 -0.69 -7.83
C GLN A 20 -1.54 -2.08 -7.19
N VAL A 21 -2.39 -3.01 -7.63
CA VAL A 21 -2.44 -4.38 -7.11
C VAL A 21 -2.04 -5.37 -8.19
N GLU A 22 -1.09 -6.24 -7.88
CA GLU A 22 -0.65 -7.34 -8.75
C GLU A 22 -0.65 -8.64 -7.93
N GLY A 23 -1.55 -9.56 -8.27
CA GLY A 23 -1.78 -10.78 -7.48
C GLY A 23 -2.14 -10.44 -6.03
N ASN A 24 -1.27 -10.84 -5.09
CA ASN A 24 -1.44 -10.59 -3.66
C ASN A 24 -0.62 -9.40 -3.14
N ILE A 25 0.01 -8.61 -4.01
CA ILE A 25 0.85 -7.48 -3.62
C ILE A 25 0.18 -6.17 -4.02
N ALA A 26 0.03 -5.26 -3.07
CA ALA A 26 -0.32 -3.88 -3.30
C ALA A 26 0.93 -3.01 -3.22
N TYR A 27 1.20 -2.23 -4.26
CA TYR A 27 2.24 -1.21 -4.32
C TYR A 27 1.59 0.15 -4.07
N VAL A 28 2.04 0.85 -3.04
CA VAL A 28 1.49 2.13 -2.60
C VAL A 28 2.57 3.21 -2.73
N ALA A 29 2.30 4.24 -3.51
CA ALA A 29 3.09 5.46 -3.48
C ALA A 29 2.67 6.28 -2.25
N ASP A 30 3.52 6.36 -1.24
CA ASP A 30 3.25 6.91 0.09
C ASP A 30 3.86 8.32 0.28
N GLY A 31 3.83 9.14 -0.77
CA GLY A 31 4.35 10.52 -0.74
C GLY A 31 5.80 10.59 -0.25
N SER A 32 6.07 11.36 0.82
CA SER A 32 7.42 11.47 1.42
C SER A 32 7.92 10.18 2.06
N GLY A 33 7.06 9.18 2.25
CA GLY A 33 7.42 7.83 2.68
C GLY A 33 8.05 6.96 1.59
N GLY A 34 8.02 7.41 0.33
CA GLY A 34 8.48 6.63 -0.82
C GLY A 34 7.45 5.60 -1.27
N MET A 35 7.88 4.36 -1.53
CA MET A 35 6.97 3.27 -1.92
C MET A 35 6.83 2.24 -0.78
N VAL A 36 5.59 1.85 -0.49
CA VAL A 36 5.27 0.76 0.44
C VAL A 36 4.71 -0.41 -0.34
N THR A 37 5.19 -1.61 -0.06
CA THR A 37 4.67 -2.85 -0.63
C THR A 37 3.97 -3.66 0.45
N ILE A 38 2.74 -4.10 0.17
CA ILE A 38 1.85 -4.72 1.15
C ILE A 38 1.36 -6.05 0.58
N ASN A 39 1.57 -7.15 1.30
CA ASN A 39 0.91 -8.42 1.04
C ASN A 39 -0.54 -8.35 1.53
N VAL A 40 -1.48 -8.51 0.60
CA VAL A 40 -2.93 -8.44 0.82
C VAL A 40 -3.63 -9.81 0.66
N LYS A 41 -2.87 -10.92 0.64
CA LYS A 41 -3.41 -12.30 0.53
C LYS A 41 -4.51 -12.57 1.57
N ASN A 42 -4.33 -12.06 2.79
CA ASN A 42 -5.38 -12.04 3.80
C ASN A 42 -5.90 -10.61 3.97
N PRO A 43 -7.07 -10.26 3.39
CA PRO A 43 -7.56 -8.88 3.41
C PRO A 43 -7.99 -8.39 4.80
N LYS A 44 -8.13 -9.28 5.79
CA LYS A 44 -8.35 -8.89 7.20
C LYS A 44 -7.04 -8.55 7.92
N PHE A 45 -5.91 -9.06 7.43
CA PHE A 45 -4.58 -8.91 8.03
C PHE A 45 -3.51 -8.63 6.96
N PRO A 46 -3.58 -7.47 6.28
CA PRO A 46 -2.52 -7.04 5.38
C PRO A 46 -1.18 -6.84 6.10
N VAL A 47 -0.08 -7.14 5.44
CA VAL A 47 1.28 -7.08 6.00
C VAL A 47 2.19 -6.27 5.08
N GLU A 48 2.83 -5.22 5.59
CA GLU A 48 3.90 -4.54 4.86
C GLU A 48 5.09 -5.50 4.70
N VAL A 49 5.52 -5.71 3.45
CA VAL A 49 6.62 -6.63 3.12
C VAL A 49 7.92 -5.90 2.80
N ALA A 50 7.85 -4.67 2.31
CA ALA A 50 9.00 -3.80 2.12
C ALA A 50 8.60 -2.33 1.99
N ARG A 51 9.57 -1.46 2.30
CA ARG A 51 9.48 -0.01 2.11
C ARG A 51 10.72 0.50 1.41
N PHE A 52 10.51 1.27 0.36
CA PHE A 52 11.53 1.94 -0.42
C PHE A 52 11.38 3.44 -0.19
N SER A 53 11.90 3.90 0.94
CA SER A 53 12.03 5.32 1.25
C SER A 53 13.28 5.84 0.52
N LYS A 54 13.11 6.34 -0.71
CA LYS A 54 14.19 7.12 -1.31
C LYS A 54 14.31 8.39 -0.49
N ILE A 55 15.36 8.49 0.33
CA ILE A 55 15.80 9.77 0.88
C ILE A 55 16.27 10.59 -0.35
N GLY A 56 15.31 11.26 -1.01
CA GLY A 56 15.49 12.00 -2.26
C GLY A 56 14.53 11.57 -3.37
N PHE A 57 13.35 12.19 -3.43
CA PHE A 57 12.40 12.26 -4.57
C PHE A 57 12.35 11.05 -5.53
N VAL A 58 11.28 10.26 -5.45
CA VAL A 58 10.81 9.42 -6.57
C VAL A 58 9.73 10.23 -7.28
N ASN A 59 10.10 10.90 -8.37
CA ASN A 59 9.14 11.37 -9.37
C ASN A 59 9.14 10.28 -10.45
N ASP A 60 8.08 9.49 -10.50
CA ASP A 60 7.70 8.73 -11.69
C ASP A 60 6.19 8.96 -11.90
#